data_AF-A0A4S3M1S1-F1
#
_entry.id   AF-A0A4S3M1S1-F1
#
_cell.length_a   1.000
_cell.length_b   1.000
_cell.length_c   1.000
_cell.angle_alpha   90.00
_cell.angle_beta   90.00
_cell.angle_gamma   90.00
#
_symmetry.space_group_name_H-M   'P 1'
#
loop_
_entity.id
_entity.type
_entity.pdbx_description
1 polymer ?
#
loop_
_entity_poly.entity_id
_entity_poly.type
_entity_poly.pdbx_seq_one_letter_code
_entity_poly.pdbx_strand_id
1 'polypeptide(L)'
;MKKINLLLLTILASTIFSCMNITEKLQLLDTLKESISSNLETEDVDLELINNEELVVVLKDSKFQDYSTDEKRNLSYEIGQMVSNLEIELENGQVQFLTEEKQGFFKTSDGESFDMFK
;
A
#
# COMPACT_ATOMS: atom_id res chain seq x y z
N MET A 1 10.64 32.82 41.69
CA MET A 1 9.83 31.86 40.89
C MET A 1 10.13 32.05 39.40
N LYS A 2 11.21 31.46 38.87
CA LYS A 2 11.60 31.60 37.43
C LYS A 2 12.24 30.33 36.82
N LYS A 3 12.12 29.15 37.46
CA LYS A 3 12.81 27.93 37.03
C LYS A 3 11.91 26.82 36.47
N ILE A 4 10.59 27.00 36.47
CA ILE A 4 9.64 25.95 36.07
C ILE A 4 9.32 26.00 34.56
N ASN A 5 9.52 27.15 33.90
CA ASN A 5 9.21 27.28 32.46
C ASN A 5 10.25 26.69 31.49
N LEU A 6 11.41 26.21 31.97
CA LEU A 6 12.44 25.64 31.08
C LEU A 6 12.30 24.11 30.89
N LEU A 7 11.60 23.42 31.80
CA LEU A 7 11.49 21.95 31.81
C LEU A 7 10.39 21.40 30.88
N LEU A 8 9.39 22.23 30.56
CA LEU A 8 8.30 21.87 29.64
C LEU A 8 8.71 21.95 28.16
N LEU A 9 9.73 22.73 27.81
CA LEU A 9 10.17 22.89 26.42
C LEU A 9 10.98 21.68 25.91
N THR A 10 11.64 20.94 26.81
CA THR A 10 12.47 19.78 26.45
C THR A 10 11.67 18.51 26.15
N ILE A 11 10.42 18.41 26.65
CA ILE A 11 9.60 17.20 26.47
C ILE A 11 8.91 17.18 25.08
N LEU A 12 8.66 18.35 24.48
CA LEU A 12 8.13 18.44 23.11
C LEU A 12 9.19 18.20 22.01
N ALA A 13 10.47 18.34 22.33
CA ALA A 13 11.55 18.18 21.33
C ALA A 13 11.95 16.71 21.10
N SER A 14 11.55 15.78 21.96
CA SER A 14 11.86 14.35 21.82
C SER A 14 10.87 13.58 20.94
N THR A 15 9.68 14.13 20.64
CA THR A 15 8.69 13.44 19.80
C THR A 15 8.88 13.64 18.30
N ILE A 16 9.84 14.49 17.87
CA ILE A 16 10.07 14.80 16.46
C ILE A 16 10.98 13.79 15.75
N PHE A 17 11.69 12.93 16.48
CA PHE A 17 12.65 11.98 15.88
C PHE A 17 12.01 10.66 15.40
N SER A 18 10.77 10.35 15.80
CA SER A 18 10.09 9.11 15.41
C SER A 18 9.31 9.22 14.08
N CYS A 19 9.12 10.42 13.54
CA CYS A 19 8.39 10.64 12.28
C CYS A 19 9.25 10.53 11.01
N MET A 20 10.58 10.46 11.15
CA MET A 20 11.49 10.44 9.99
C MET A 20 11.30 9.16 9.16
N ASN A 21 11.20 8.00 9.80
CA ASN A 21 11.04 6.70 9.13
C ASN A 21 9.66 6.52 8.47
N ILE A 22 8.61 7.15 9.00
CA ILE A 22 7.25 7.01 8.45
C ILE A 22 7.13 7.79 7.13
N THR A 23 7.73 8.97 7.06
CA THR A 23 7.70 9.83 5.86
C THR A 23 8.40 9.15 4.67
N GLU A 24 9.56 8.54 4.91
CA GLU A 24 10.30 7.82 3.86
C GLU A 24 9.53 6.60 3.35
N LYS A 25 8.90 5.83 4.25
CA LYS A 25 8.07 4.68 3.86
C LYS A 25 6.87 5.10 3.01
N LEU A 26 6.21 6.21 3.34
CA LEU A 26 5.12 6.77 2.54
C LEU A 26 5.59 7.16 1.14
N GLN A 27 6.76 7.81 1.01
CA GLN A 27 7.31 8.16 -0.31
C GLN A 27 7.63 6.93 -1.17
N LEU A 28 8.14 5.85 -0.55
CA LEU A 28 8.38 4.60 -1.26
C LEU A 28 7.06 3.95 -1.72
N LEU A 29 6.01 4.01 -0.90
CA LEU A 29 4.67 3.54 -1.30
C LEU A 29 4.09 4.38 -2.45
N ASP A 30 4.23 5.71 -2.40
CA ASP A 30 3.80 6.57 -3.51
C ASP A 30 4.53 6.22 -4.81
N THR A 31 5.85 6.02 -4.73
CA THR A 31 6.67 5.59 -5.89
C THR A 31 6.23 4.23 -6.43
N LEU A 32 5.91 3.29 -5.53
CA LEU A 32 5.38 1.98 -5.92
C LEU A 32 4.02 2.11 -6.62
N LYS A 33 3.12 2.91 -6.07
CA LYS A 33 1.79 3.16 -6.65
C LYS A 33 1.92 3.72 -8.06
N GLU A 34 2.80 4.69 -8.27
CA GLU A 34 3.09 5.25 -9.59
C GLU A 34 3.68 4.20 -10.54
N SER A 35 4.63 3.38 -10.06
CA SER A 35 5.25 2.32 -10.85
C SER A 35 4.21 1.28 -11.31
N ILE A 36 3.36 0.79 -10.40
CA ILE A 36 2.30 -0.17 -10.73
C ILE A 36 1.31 0.44 -11.71
N SER A 37 0.84 1.67 -11.43
CA SER A 37 -0.13 2.38 -12.27
C SER A 37 0.39 2.56 -13.69
N SER A 38 1.67 2.95 -13.83
CA SER A 38 2.31 3.14 -15.14
C SER A 38 2.59 1.83 -15.87
N ASN A 39 3.06 0.78 -15.19
CA ASN A 39 3.39 -0.49 -15.83
C ASN A 39 2.13 -1.24 -16.29
N LEU A 40 1.05 -1.13 -15.52
CA LEU A 40 -0.20 -1.84 -15.79
C LEU A 40 -1.23 -0.98 -16.50
N GLU A 41 -0.91 0.27 -16.85
CA GLU A 41 -1.82 1.23 -17.48
C GLU A 41 -3.17 1.31 -16.75
N THR A 42 -3.14 1.43 -15.41
CA THR A 42 -4.32 1.52 -14.54
C THR A 42 -4.24 2.74 -13.64
N GLU A 43 -5.35 3.43 -13.44
CA GLU A 43 -5.40 4.64 -12.60
C GLU A 43 -5.86 4.35 -11.17
N ASP A 44 -6.54 3.22 -10.94
CA ASP A 44 -7.17 2.90 -9.65
C ASP A 44 -6.38 1.80 -8.92
N VAL A 45 -5.24 2.22 -8.38
CA VAL A 45 -4.35 1.42 -7.51
C VAL A 45 -4.35 2.03 -6.12
N ASP A 46 -4.68 1.26 -5.11
CA ASP A 46 -4.49 1.65 -3.70
C ASP A 46 -3.48 0.74 -3.03
N LEU A 47 -2.72 1.31 -2.10
CA LEU A 47 -1.75 0.58 -1.29
C LEU A 47 -2.11 0.75 0.18
N GLU A 48 -2.22 -0.36 0.89
CA GLU A 48 -2.46 -0.38 2.32
C GLU A 48 -1.34 -1.14 3.02
N LEU A 49 -0.78 -0.51 4.05
CA LEU A 49 0.25 -1.11 4.88
C LEU A 49 -0.34 -1.45 6.24
N ILE A 50 -0.49 -2.75 6.51
CA ILE A 50 -1.08 -3.25 7.75
C ILE A 50 0.06 -3.54 8.74
N ASN A 51 -0.03 -2.95 9.94
CA ASN A 51 0.95 -3.09 11.03
C ASN A 51 2.41 -2.81 10.66
N ASN A 52 2.68 -2.09 9.56
CA ASN A 52 4.00 -1.89 8.99
C ASN A 52 4.72 -3.14 8.45
N GLU A 53 4.07 -4.29 8.42
CA GLU A 53 4.69 -5.59 8.11
C GLU A 53 4.06 -6.24 6.87
N GLU A 54 2.80 -5.91 6.57
CA GLU A 54 2.05 -6.45 5.45
C GLU A 54 1.69 -5.35 4.45
N LEU A 55 1.95 -5.60 3.16
CA LEU A 55 1.50 -4.72 2.08
C LEU A 55 0.35 -5.37 1.32
N VAL A 56 -0.75 -4.64 1.20
CA VAL A 56 -1.91 -4.98 0.37
C VAL A 56 -1.97 -4.01 -0.80
N VAL A 57 -1.87 -4.55 -2.01
CA VAL A 57 -2.05 -3.80 -3.26
C VAL A 57 -3.46 -4.04 -3.76
N VAL A 58 -4.26 -2.99 -3.92
CA VAL A 58 -5.65 -3.09 -4.37
C VAL A 58 -5.75 -2.55 -5.78
N LEU A 59 -6.10 -3.40 -6.73
CA LEU A 59 -6.32 -3.05 -8.12
C LEU A 59 -7.83 -2.99 -8.42
N LYS A 60 -8.32 -1.81 -8.81
CA LYS A 60 -9.74 -1.52 -9.05
C LYS A 60 -9.99 -1.16 -10.51
N ASP A 61 -9.60 -2.06 -11.41
CA ASP A 61 -9.83 -1.88 -12.85
C ASP A 61 -10.61 -3.06 -13.40
N SER A 62 -11.72 -2.76 -14.09
CA SER A 62 -12.58 -3.74 -14.73
C SER A 62 -11.85 -4.65 -15.71
N LYS A 63 -10.72 -4.22 -16.30
CA LYS A 63 -9.95 -5.06 -17.21
C LYS A 63 -9.44 -6.35 -16.57
N PHE A 64 -9.23 -6.34 -15.24
CA PHE A 64 -8.77 -7.52 -14.52
C PHE A 64 -9.88 -8.53 -14.27
N GLN A 65 -11.14 -8.24 -14.61
CA GLN A 65 -12.24 -9.21 -14.55
C GLN A 65 -12.07 -10.32 -15.59
N ASP A 66 -11.55 -9.96 -16.76
CA ASP A 66 -11.34 -10.90 -17.86
C ASP A 66 -10.08 -11.77 -17.66
N TYR A 67 -9.26 -11.45 -16.66
CA TYR A 67 -8.05 -12.21 -16.35
C TYR A 67 -8.43 -13.52 -15.66
N SER A 68 -7.84 -14.61 -16.12
CA SER A 68 -7.89 -15.90 -15.45
C SER A 68 -7.20 -15.85 -14.08
N THR A 69 -7.52 -16.81 -13.22
CA THR A 69 -6.86 -16.98 -11.91
C THR A 69 -5.33 -17.06 -12.03
N ASP A 70 -4.81 -17.73 -13.06
CA ASP A 70 -3.36 -17.86 -13.25
C ASP A 70 -2.73 -16.54 -13.74
N GLU A 71 -3.42 -15.76 -14.58
CA GLU A 71 -2.97 -14.41 -14.96
C GLU A 71 -2.93 -13.47 -13.76
N LYS A 72 -3.96 -13.49 -12.91
CA LYS A 72 -3.99 -12.71 -11.65
C LYS A 72 -2.86 -13.12 -10.70
N ARG A 73 -2.60 -14.42 -10.56
CA ARG A 73 -1.49 -14.93 -9.74
C ARG A 73 -0.12 -14.48 -10.29
N ASN A 74 0.10 -14.60 -11.60
CA ASN A 74 1.34 -14.15 -12.25
C ASN A 74 1.55 -12.65 -12.07
N LEU A 75 0.51 -11.85 -12.29
CA LEU A 75 0.54 -10.41 -12.07
C LEU A 75 0.85 -10.05 -10.60
N SER A 76 0.34 -10.83 -9.66
CA SER A 76 0.65 -10.65 -8.23
C SER A 76 2.13 -10.90 -7.91
N TYR A 77 2.74 -11.89 -8.55
CA TYR A 77 4.19 -12.12 -8.45
C TYR A 77 5.02 -11.02 -9.13
N GLU A 78 4.56 -10.48 -10.26
CA GLU A 78 5.21 -9.33 -10.91
C GLU A 78 5.21 -8.11 -10.00
N ILE A 79 4.08 -7.81 -9.37
CA ILE A 79 3.97 -6.75 -8.37
C ILE A 79 4.88 -7.06 -7.16
N GLY A 80 4.93 -8.31 -6.69
CA GLY A 80 5.86 -8.73 -5.63
C GLY A 80 7.33 -8.46 -5.97
N GLN A 81 7.73 -8.62 -7.23
CA GLN A 81 9.07 -8.25 -7.70
C GLN A 81 9.28 -6.73 -7.69
N MET A 82 8.27 -5.94 -8.06
CA MET A 82 8.34 -4.47 -7.95
C MET A 82 8.51 -4.03 -6.49
N VAL A 83 7.76 -4.64 -5.57
CA VAL A 83 7.86 -4.39 -4.13
C VAL A 83 9.25 -4.77 -3.60
N SER A 84 9.80 -5.89 -4.05
CA SER A 84 11.13 -6.37 -3.62
C SER A 84 12.27 -5.45 -4.04
N ASN A 85 12.06 -4.56 -5.02
CA ASN A 85 13.03 -3.54 -5.41
C ASN A 85 13.01 -2.31 -4.48
N LEU A 86 12.01 -2.21 -3.60
CA LEU A 86 11.95 -1.18 -2.58
C LEU A 86 12.70 -1.70 -1.34
N GLU A 87 13.45 -0.84 -0.68
CA GLU A 87 14.13 -1.16 0.59
C GLU A 87 13.13 -1.14 1.77
N ILE A 88 11.97 -1.79 1.60
CA ILE A 88 10.95 -1.96 2.63
C ILE A 88 10.98 -3.40 3.12
N GLU A 89 11.22 -3.58 4.41
CA GLU A 89 11.05 -4.89 5.06
C GLU A 89 9.55 -5.19 5.22
N LEU A 90 9.10 -6.31 4.64
CA LEU A 90 7.75 -6.85 4.73
C LEU A 90 7.83 -8.34 5.07
N GLU A 91 6.92 -8.82 5.93
CA GLU A 91 6.81 -10.25 6.25
C GLU A 91 5.92 -10.99 5.25
N ASN A 92 4.94 -10.27 4.69
CA ASN A 92 3.91 -10.80 3.80
C ASN A 92 3.36 -9.69 2.89
N GLY A 93 2.57 -10.10 1.91
CA GLY A 93 1.80 -9.17 1.10
C GLY A 93 1.02 -9.86 0.00
N GLN A 94 -0.05 -9.20 -0.41
CA GLN A 94 -1.03 -9.72 -1.36
C GLN A 94 -1.51 -8.63 -2.32
N VAL A 95 -2.02 -9.07 -3.46
CA VAL A 95 -2.74 -8.22 -4.41
C VAL A 95 -4.22 -8.60 -4.39
N GLN A 96 -5.08 -7.61 -4.17
CA GLN A 96 -6.53 -7.73 -4.24
C GLN A 96 -7.03 -7.16 -5.57
N PHE A 97 -7.73 -7.98 -6.34
CA PHE A 97 -8.41 -7.58 -7.55
C PHE A 97 -9.85 -7.28 -7.21
N LEU A 98 -10.23 -6.00 -7.15
CA LEU A 98 -11.57 -5.58 -6.78
C LEU A 98 -12.37 -5.15 -8.00
N THR A 99 -13.60 -5.65 -8.06
CA THR A 99 -14.64 -5.17 -8.95
C THR A 99 -15.64 -4.36 -8.15
N GLU A 100 -15.72 -3.06 -8.43
CA GLU A 100 -16.75 -2.20 -7.87
C GLU A 100 -17.88 -2.02 -8.88
N GLU A 101 -19.03 -2.65 -8.62
CA GLU A 101 -20.26 -2.36 -9.36
C GLU A 101 -21.12 -1.36 -8.57
N LYS A 102 -21.57 -0.31 -9.26
CA LYS A 102 -22.57 0.63 -8.74
C LYS A 102 -23.93 0.27 -9.33
N GLN A 103 -24.82 -0.31 -8.53
CA GLN A 103 -26.22 -0.52 -8.89
C GLN A 103 -27.13 0.44 -8.10
N GLY A 104 -27.43 1.59 -8.71
CA GLY A 104 -28.23 2.64 -8.08
C GLY A 104 -27.51 3.27 -6.87
N PHE A 105 -28.08 3.13 -5.67
CA PHE A 105 -27.49 3.61 -4.40
C PHE A 105 -26.63 2.56 -3.69
N PHE A 106 -26.57 1.34 -4.20
CA PHE A 106 -25.82 0.24 -3.60
C PHE A 106 -24.48 0.04 -4.32
N LYS A 107 -23.42 -0.13 -3.54
CA LYS A 107 -22.08 -0.48 -4.01
C LYS A 107 -21.81 -1.93 -3.60
N THR A 108 -21.64 -2.80 -4.58
CA THR A 108 -21.20 -4.19 -4.36
C THR A 108 -19.75 -4.29 -4.79
N SER A 109 -18.92 -4.81 -3.89
CA SER A 109 -17.52 -5.13 -4.18
C SER A 109 -17.35 -6.65 -4.13
N ASP A 110 -16.91 -7.24 -5.23
CA ASP A 110 -16.41 -8.60 -5.26
C ASP A 110 -14.91 -8.58 -5.53
N GLY A 111 -14.18 -9.56 -5.02
CA GLY A 111 -12.74 -9.58 -5.19
C GLY A 111 -12.04 -10.88 -4.89
N GLU A 112 -10.91 -11.04 -5.59
CA GLU A 112 -9.99 -12.17 -5.41
C GLU A 112 -8.66 -11.64 -4.89
N SER A 113 -7.98 -12.43 -4.05
CA SER A 113 -6.70 -12.06 -3.45
C SER A 113 -5.66 -13.13 -3.72
N PHE A 114 -4.43 -12.70 -4.02
CA PHE A 114 -3.32 -13.59 -4.32
C PHE A 114 -2.04 -13.10 -3.63
N ASP A 115 -1.27 -14.02 -3.08
CA ASP A 115 0.01 -13.71 -2.43
C ASP A 115 1.04 -13.21 -3.43
N MET A 116 1.84 -12.22 -3.03
CA MET A 116 2.90 -11.64 -3.86
C MET A 116 4.20 -12.45 -3.86
N PHE A 117 4.41 -13.33 -2.86
CA PHE A 117 5.71 -13.93 -2.57
C PHE A 117 5.73 -15.47 -2.50
N LYS A 118 4.60 -16.15 -2.67
CA LYS A 118 4.48 -17.61 -2.48
C LYS A 118 3.60 -18.30 -3.49
#